data_AF-A0A3B9FGK8-F1
#
_entry.id   AF-A0A3B9FGK8-F1
#
_cell.length_a   1.000
_cell.length_b   1.000
_cell.length_c   1.000
_cell.angle_alpha   90.00
_cell.angle_beta   90.00
_cell.angle_gamma   90.00
#
_symmetry.space_group_name_H-M   'P 1'
#
loop_
_entity.id
_entity.type
_entity.pdbx_description
1 polymer ?
#
loop_
_entity_poly.entity_id
_entity_poly.type
_entity_poly.pdbx_seq_one_letter_code
_entity_poly.pdbx_strand_id
1 'polypeptide(L)'
;HAITMMLALARQIPDANASTKAGKWEKSRFMGTEITGKTLGLIGCGNIGTIVAERAQGLKMRVIGYDPYLSSENATRLGIEKLELDELLARADFITLHTPLTDATRNIISADALNKTKKGVRIINCARGGLVDELAMAAALTSGHVAGAAFDVFEVEPATDNVLFGFDNVIATPHLGASTTEAQEKVALQVAEQMSDYLIKGAVTNALNMASVSAEEAPILKPYMALGGLLGAFLGQVESDGVTAVVIELDGKASSLNPEPVVATTLAGLLGPAMESVNMV
;
A
#
# COMPACT_ATOMS: atom_id res chain seq x y z
N HIS A 1 -13.30 -2.82 -0.27
CA HIS A 1 -13.08 -3.47 1.03
C HIS A 1 -13.07 -2.50 2.21
N ALA A 2 -12.13 -1.54 2.31
CA ALA A 2 -12.01 -0.63 3.46
C ALA A 2 -13.31 0.11 3.88
N ILE A 3 -14.04 0.70 2.93
CA ILE A 3 -15.35 1.32 3.20
C ILE A 3 -16.36 0.30 3.77
N THR A 4 -16.39 -0.91 3.22
CA THR A 4 -17.25 -2.00 3.70
C THR A 4 -16.90 -2.38 5.14
N MET A 5 -15.60 -2.54 5.44
CA MET A 5 -15.11 -2.83 6.79
C MET A 5 -15.48 -1.72 7.78
N MET A 6 -15.33 -0.45 7.40
CA MET A 6 -15.76 0.70 8.20
C MET A 6 -17.26 0.68 8.50
N LEU A 7 -18.11 0.43 7.49
CA LEU A 7 -19.57 0.37 7.66
C LEU A 7 -20.00 -0.83 8.50
N ALA A 8 -19.39 -1.99 8.28
CA ALA A 8 -19.64 -3.21 9.04
C ALA A 8 -19.29 -3.00 10.52
N LEU A 9 -18.15 -2.36 10.80
CA LEU A 9 -17.70 -2.01 12.13
C LEU A 9 -18.63 -1.01 12.81
N ALA A 10 -19.02 0.05 12.09
CA ALA A 10 -19.93 1.07 12.61
C ALA A 10 -21.28 0.48 13.06
N ARG A 11 -21.70 -0.63 12.46
CA ARG A 11 -23.02 -1.25 12.67
C ARG A 11 -22.98 -2.64 13.28
N GLN A 12 -21.81 -3.14 13.69
CA GLN A 12 -21.61 -4.45 14.32
C GLN A 12 -22.20 -5.61 13.51
N ILE A 13 -22.06 -5.54 12.18
CA ILE A 13 -22.79 -6.43 11.26
C ILE A 13 -22.47 -7.92 11.48
N PRO A 14 -21.20 -8.36 11.59
CA PRO A 14 -20.88 -9.78 11.74
C PRO A 14 -21.56 -10.41 12.97
N ASP A 15 -21.45 -9.75 14.12
CA ASP A 15 -22.02 -10.23 15.38
C ASP A 15 -23.54 -10.21 15.39
N ALA A 16 -24.15 -9.13 14.88
CA ALA A 16 -25.61 -9.03 14.77
C ALA A 16 -26.16 -10.13 13.86
N ASN A 17 -25.48 -10.41 12.75
CA ASN A 17 -25.82 -11.51 11.84
C ASN A 17 -25.65 -12.87 12.54
N ALA A 18 -24.55 -13.10 13.26
CA ALA A 18 -24.31 -14.35 13.97
C ALA A 18 -25.37 -14.62 15.06
N SER A 19 -25.68 -13.60 15.87
CA SER A 19 -26.72 -13.68 16.90
C SER A 19 -28.10 -13.98 16.31
N THR A 20 -28.47 -13.28 15.23
CA THR A 20 -29.76 -13.49 14.56
C THR A 20 -29.87 -14.88 13.91
N LYS A 21 -28.80 -15.38 13.27
CA LYS A 21 -28.75 -16.73 12.70
C LYS A 21 -28.80 -17.83 13.77
N ALA A 22 -28.34 -17.54 14.98
CA ALA A 22 -28.51 -18.41 16.14
C ALA A 22 -29.93 -18.38 16.73
N GLY A 23 -30.89 -17.72 16.07
CA GLY A 23 -32.30 -17.64 16.49
C GLY A 23 -32.55 -16.62 17.60
N LYS A 24 -31.57 -15.79 17.97
CA LYS A 24 -31.74 -14.74 18.98
C LYS A 24 -32.30 -13.46 18.36
N TRP A 25 -32.97 -12.64 19.17
CA TRP A 25 -33.49 -11.33 18.74
C TRP A 25 -33.06 -10.21 19.69
N GLU A 26 -31.76 -9.91 19.69
CA GLU A 26 -31.10 -9.04 20.68
C GLU A 26 -31.04 -7.56 20.22
N LYS A 27 -32.17 -7.00 19.75
CA LYS A 27 -32.20 -5.62 19.20
C LYS A 27 -31.59 -4.57 20.14
N SER A 28 -31.80 -4.70 21.45
CA SER A 28 -31.29 -3.77 22.47
C SER A 28 -29.79 -3.90 22.75
N ARG A 29 -29.15 -5.01 22.36
CA ARG A 29 -27.70 -5.24 22.56
C ARG A 29 -26.86 -4.44 21.56
N PHE A 30 -27.37 -4.24 20.35
CA PHE A 30 -26.61 -3.62 19.26
C PHE A 30 -26.93 -2.13 19.14
N MET A 31 -25.92 -1.29 19.36
CA MET A 31 -26.00 0.16 19.21
C MET A 31 -24.85 0.65 18.35
N GLY A 32 -25.13 0.83 17.06
CA GLY A 32 -24.15 1.32 16.10
C GLY A 32 -23.89 2.82 16.21
N THR A 33 -22.97 3.30 15.38
CA THR A 33 -22.72 4.73 15.17
C THR A 33 -23.11 5.12 13.75
N GLU A 34 -23.67 6.33 13.61
CA GLU A 34 -23.84 6.95 12.30
C GLU A 34 -22.50 7.53 11.81
N ILE A 35 -22.22 7.37 10.51
CA ILE A 35 -21.01 7.90 9.86
C ILE A 35 -21.24 9.29 9.24
N THR A 36 -22.47 9.62 8.86
CA THR A 36 -22.84 10.91 8.26
C THR A 36 -22.37 12.07 9.15
N GLY A 37 -21.67 13.04 8.57
CA GLY A 37 -21.15 14.22 9.28
C GLY A 37 -19.93 13.97 10.18
N LYS A 38 -19.54 12.71 10.42
CA LYS A 38 -18.32 12.35 11.17
C LYS A 38 -17.07 12.67 10.37
N THR A 39 -15.94 12.76 11.06
CA THR A 39 -14.62 12.91 10.44
C THR A 39 -13.99 11.56 10.15
N LEU A 40 -13.62 11.32 8.90
CA LEU A 40 -12.72 10.26 8.48
C LEU A 40 -11.30 10.82 8.36
N GLY A 41 -10.37 10.28 9.16
CA GLY A 41 -8.94 10.46 9.01
C GLY A 41 -8.34 9.43 8.06
N LEU A 42 -7.73 9.90 6.98
CA LEU A 42 -7.05 9.09 5.99
C LEU A 42 -5.53 9.15 6.22
N ILE A 43 -4.91 8.04 6.57
CA ILE A 43 -3.43 7.95 6.66
C ILE A 43 -2.93 7.31 5.37
N GLY A 44 -2.32 8.12 4.50
CA GLY A 44 -1.96 7.75 3.13
C GLY A 44 -3.03 8.18 2.12
N CYS A 45 -2.66 9.07 1.22
CA CYS A 45 -3.51 9.70 0.20
C CYS A 45 -3.09 9.28 -1.22
N GLY A 46 -2.52 8.08 -1.38
CA GLY A 46 -2.20 7.48 -2.68
C GLY A 46 -3.44 6.93 -3.40
N ASN A 47 -3.22 6.12 -4.45
CA ASN A 47 -4.29 5.63 -5.34
C ASN A 47 -5.51 5.04 -4.62
N ILE A 48 -5.31 4.21 -3.60
CA ILE A 48 -6.45 3.61 -2.85
C ILE A 48 -7.08 4.64 -1.91
N GLY A 49 -6.23 5.42 -1.21
CA GLY A 49 -6.68 6.42 -0.25
C GLY A 49 -7.58 7.48 -0.87
N THR A 50 -7.24 7.98 -2.07
CA THR A 50 -8.07 8.99 -2.77
C THR A 50 -9.45 8.46 -3.14
N ILE A 51 -9.56 7.20 -3.59
CA ILE A 51 -10.86 6.62 -3.92
C ILE A 51 -11.67 6.31 -2.65
N VAL A 52 -11.00 6.02 -1.52
CA VAL A 52 -11.66 5.93 -0.20
C VAL A 52 -12.19 7.30 0.23
N ALA A 53 -11.41 8.37 0.08
CA ALA A 53 -11.83 9.74 0.37
C ALA A 53 -13.08 10.14 -0.44
N GLU A 54 -13.06 9.93 -1.76
CA GLU A 54 -14.19 10.22 -2.64
C GLU A 54 -15.47 9.49 -2.19
N ARG A 55 -15.36 8.19 -1.89
CA ARG A 55 -16.50 7.40 -1.40
C ARG A 55 -17.01 7.88 -0.05
N ALA A 56 -16.10 8.24 0.87
CA ALA A 56 -16.47 8.75 2.18
C ALA A 56 -17.18 10.12 2.10
N GLN A 57 -16.75 11.01 1.19
CA GLN A 57 -17.45 12.26 0.90
C GLN A 57 -18.83 12.00 0.30
N GLY A 58 -18.97 11.00 -0.56
CA GLY A 58 -20.27 10.53 -1.05
C GLY A 58 -21.22 10.12 0.08
N LEU A 59 -20.67 9.49 1.13
CA LEU A 59 -21.35 9.14 2.38
C LEU A 59 -21.49 10.34 3.36
N LYS A 60 -21.16 11.55 2.91
CA LYS A 60 -21.26 12.82 3.66
C LYS A 60 -20.40 12.86 4.92
N MET A 61 -19.25 12.18 4.91
CA MET A 61 -18.22 12.35 5.93
C MET A 61 -17.35 13.57 5.60
N ARG A 62 -16.75 14.17 6.63
CA ARG A 62 -15.65 15.14 6.47
C ARG A 62 -14.35 14.37 6.36
N VAL A 63 -13.56 14.59 5.32
CA VAL A 63 -12.30 13.85 5.10
C VAL A 63 -11.11 14.74 5.40
N ILE A 64 -10.28 14.28 6.33
CA ILE A 64 -8.98 14.87 6.65
C ILE A 64 -7.88 13.84 6.34
N GLY A 65 -6.71 14.26 5.90
CA GLY A 65 -5.68 13.35 5.40
C GLY A 65 -4.27 13.71 5.85
N TYR A 66 -3.49 12.69 6.20
CA TYR A 66 -2.06 12.78 6.43
C TYR A 66 -1.34 11.98 5.35
N ASP A 67 -0.53 12.68 4.55
CA ASP A 67 0.39 12.10 3.58
C ASP A 67 1.51 13.12 3.30
N PRO A 68 2.78 12.81 3.63
CA PRO A 68 3.91 13.69 3.37
C PRO A 68 4.03 14.12 1.90
N TYR A 69 3.60 13.26 0.98
CA TYR A 69 3.75 13.45 -0.47
C TYR A 69 2.52 14.08 -1.14
N LEU A 70 1.43 14.30 -0.40
CA LEU A 70 0.25 14.97 -0.93
C LEU A 70 0.49 16.47 -1.09
N SER A 71 0.46 16.98 -2.32
CA SER A 71 0.52 18.43 -2.55
C SER A 71 -0.76 19.13 -2.09
N SER A 72 -0.65 20.40 -1.65
CA SER A 72 -1.80 21.19 -1.21
C SER A 72 -2.85 21.34 -2.32
N GLU A 73 -2.40 21.51 -3.57
CA GLU A 73 -3.29 21.58 -4.75
C GLU A 73 -4.10 20.28 -4.93
N ASN A 74 -3.44 19.11 -4.84
CA ASN A 74 -4.14 17.83 -4.92
C ASN A 74 -5.08 17.62 -3.74
N ALA A 75 -4.70 18.03 -2.53
CA ALA A 75 -5.56 17.96 -1.36
C ALA A 75 -6.86 18.75 -1.57
N THR A 76 -6.75 20.01 -2.03
CA THR A 76 -7.92 20.85 -2.35
C THR A 76 -8.78 20.24 -3.46
N ARG A 77 -8.17 19.78 -4.55
CA ARG A 77 -8.88 19.16 -5.68
C ARG A 77 -9.67 17.92 -5.25
N LEU A 78 -9.11 17.12 -4.34
CA LEU A 78 -9.72 15.90 -3.80
C LEU A 78 -10.69 16.18 -2.64
N GLY A 79 -10.85 17.43 -2.20
CA GLY A 79 -11.68 17.79 -1.05
C GLY A 79 -11.17 17.19 0.27
N ILE A 80 -9.86 16.97 0.39
CA ILE A 80 -9.19 16.43 1.58
C ILE A 80 -8.52 17.61 2.29
N GLU A 81 -8.82 17.79 3.58
CA GLU A 81 -8.06 18.71 4.42
C GLU A 81 -6.74 18.03 4.81
N LYS A 82 -5.62 18.48 4.21
CA LYS A 82 -4.28 17.97 4.55
C LYS A 82 -3.89 18.48 5.94
N LEU A 83 -3.48 17.56 6.82
CA LEU A 83 -3.05 17.83 8.19
C LEU A 83 -1.77 17.06 8.51
N GLU A 84 -1.13 17.45 9.60
CA GLU A 84 -0.11 16.62 10.25
C GLU A 84 -0.75 15.45 11.01
N LEU A 85 0.03 14.39 11.26
CA LEU A 85 -0.49 13.15 11.84
C LEU A 85 -1.19 13.40 13.18
N ASP A 86 -0.55 14.12 14.10
CA ASP A 86 -1.11 14.38 15.43
C ASP A 86 -2.44 15.15 15.37
N GLU A 87 -2.57 16.10 14.45
CA GLU A 87 -3.83 16.85 14.25
C GLU A 87 -4.93 15.94 13.69
N LEU A 88 -4.58 15.03 12.78
CA LEU A 88 -5.51 14.03 12.25
C LEU A 88 -6.02 13.11 13.36
N LEU A 89 -5.11 12.56 14.18
CA LEU A 89 -5.44 11.66 15.29
C LEU A 89 -6.42 12.33 16.26
N ALA A 90 -6.16 13.58 16.63
CA ALA A 90 -6.98 14.33 17.58
C ALA A 90 -8.40 14.65 17.07
N ARG A 91 -8.63 14.63 15.75
CA ARG A 91 -9.89 15.09 15.13
C ARG A 91 -10.74 13.96 14.56
N ALA A 92 -10.13 12.84 14.17
CA ALA A 92 -10.80 11.76 13.47
C ALA A 92 -11.74 10.94 14.37
N ASP A 93 -12.96 10.68 13.89
CA ASP A 93 -13.90 9.73 14.50
C ASP A 93 -13.64 8.30 13.99
N PHE A 94 -13.21 8.21 12.74
CA PHE A 94 -12.78 6.99 12.06
C PHE A 94 -11.40 7.23 11.46
N ILE A 95 -10.50 6.26 11.56
CA ILE A 95 -9.19 6.31 10.92
C ILE A 95 -9.03 5.09 10.02
N THR A 96 -8.57 5.30 8.79
CA THR A 96 -8.25 4.22 7.85
C THR A 96 -6.87 4.41 7.25
N LEU A 97 -6.12 3.32 7.14
CA LEU A 97 -4.74 3.32 6.69
C LEU A 97 -4.64 2.85 5.23
N HIS A 98 -3.81 3.54 4.44
CA HIS A 98 -3.58 3.32 3.01
C HIS A 98 -2.13 3.61 2.60
N THR A 99 -1.18 3.34 3.49
CA THR A 99 0.26 3.49 3.26
C THR A 99 0.94 2.14 3.00
N PRO A 100 2.07 2.12 2.27
CA PRO A 100 2.94 0.94 2.27
C PRO A 100 3.55 0.73 3.67
N LEU A 101 4.02 -0.49 3.93
CA LEU A 101 4.84 -0.79 5.11
C LEU A 101 6.31 -0.48 4.80
N THR A 102 6.87 0.46 5.54
CA THR A 102 8.29 0.85 5.54
C THR A 102 8.73 1.08 6.97
N ASP A 103 10.01 1.32 7.22
CA ASP A 103 10.47 1.66 8.57
C ASP A 103 9.84 2.95 9.12
N ALA A 104 9.51 3.89 8.23
CA ALA A 104 8.86 5.14 8.62
C ALA A 104 7.35 4.99 8.92
N THR A 105 6.69 3.96 8.39
CA THR A 105 5.25 3.74 8.57
C THR A 105 4.91 2.54 9.47
N ARG A 106 5.93 1.76 9.85
CA ARG A 106 5.81 0.67 10.82
C ARG A 106 5.28 1.22 12.14
N ASN A 107 4.20 0.62 12.62
CA ASN A 107 3.50 1.04 13.84
C ASN A 107 3.21 2.55 13.86
N ILE A 108 2.84 3.14 12.71
CA ILE A 108 2.40 4.54 12.64
C ILE A 108 1.19 4.79 13.56
N ILE A 109 0.38 3.75 13.79
CA ILE A 109 -0.56 3.69 14.92
C ILE A 109 0.05 2.83 16.03
N SER A 110 0.95 3.45 16.80
CA SER A 110 1.54 2.90 18.02
C SER A 110 0.66 3.19 19.25
N ALA A 111 1.06 2.72 20.43
CA ALA A 111 0.43 3.10 21.70
C ALA A 111 0.34 4.63 21.90
N ASP A 112 1.41 5.35 21.57
CA ASP A 112 1.44 6.81 21.69
C ASP A 112 0.49 7.48 20.71
N ALA A 113 0.42 6.99 19.47
CA ALA A 113 -0.53 7.50 18.48
C ALA A 113 -1.98 7.23 18.90
N LEU A 114 -2.28 6.03 19.42
CA LEU A 114 -3.59 5.68 19.96
C LEU A 114 -3.99 6.62 21.11
N ASN A 115 -3.07 6.96 22.01
CA ASN A 115 -3.36 7.89 23.11
C ASN A 115 -3.71 9.31 22.65
N LYS A 116 -3.28 9.72 21.44
CA LYS A 116 -3.62 11.01 20.84
C LYS A 116 -4.98 11.00 20.12
N THR A 117 -5.58 9.84 19.89
CA THR A 117 -6.88 9.78 19.22
C THR A 117 -8.02 10.22 20.12
N LYS A 118 -9.15 10.57 19.51
CA LYS A 118 -10.41 10.74 20.24
C LYS A 118 -10.79 9.44 20.96
N LYS A 119 -11.31 9.57 22.19
CA LYS A 119 -11.98 8.46 22.85
C LYS A 119 -13.19 8.02 22.03
N GLY A 120 -13.30 6.72 21.80
CA GLY A 120 -14.34 6.11 20.97
C GLY A 120 -14.05 6.09 19.47
N VAL A 121 -12.80 6.39 19.06
CA VAL A 121 -12.36 6.25 17.67
C VAL A 121 -12.54 4.82 17.18
N ARG A 122 -12.73 4.66 15.86
CA ARG A 122 -12.73 3.35 15.18
C ARG A 122 -11.62 3.30 14.14
N ILE A 123 -10.86 2.22 14.12
CA ILE A 123 -9.64 2.10 13.31
C ILE A 123 -9.77 0.96 12.30
N ILE A 124 -9.45 1.23 11.04
CA ILE A 124 -9.58 0.30 9.93
C ILE A 124 -8.20 0.11 9.27
N ASN A 125 -7.71 -1.13 9.22
CA ASN A 125 -6.50 -1.46 8.50
C ASN A 125 -6.78 -2.53 7.44
N CYS A 126 -6.84 -2.11 6.19
CA CYS A 126 -6.88 -3.00 5.03
C CYS A 126 -5.71 -2.74 4.07
N ALA A 127 -4.60 -2.20 4.59
CA ALA A 127 -3.44 -1.82 3.80
C ALA A 127 -2.31 -2.82 3.95
N ARG A 128 -1.60 -2.80 5.09
CA ARG A 128 -0.51 -3.72 5.40
C ARG A 128 -0.52 -4.09 6.88
N GLY A 129 -0.17 -5.34 7.20
CA GLY A 129 0.17 -5.75 8.56
C GLY A 129 1.34 -4.93 9.12
N GLY A 130 1.39 -4.73 10.43
CA GLY A 130 2.46 -3.96 11.08
C GLY A 130 2.40 -2.44 10.91
N LEU A 131 1.34 -1.88 10.29
CA LEU A 131 1.07 -0.43 10.35
C LEU A 131 0.44 -0.01 11.67
N VAL A 132 -0.23 -0.95 12.33
CA VAL A 132 -0.84 -0.77 13.65
C VAL A 132 -0.18 -1.76 14.59
N ASP A 133 0.24 -1.28 15.76
CA ASP A 133 0.71 -2.14 16.84
C ASP A 133 -0.50 -2.91 17.42
N GLU A 134 -0.55 -4.22 17.15
CA GLU A 134 -1.69 -5.08 17.49
C GLU A 134 -1.83 -5.27 19.02
N LEU A 135 -0.71 -5.26 19.76
CA LEU A 135 -0.73 -5.33 21.23
C LEU A 135 -1.25 -4.02 21.83
N ALA A 136 -0.78 -2.88 21.31
CA ALA A 136 -1.28 -1.58 21.72
C ALA A 136 -2.76 -1.41 21.39
N MET A 137 -3.20 -1.90 20.22
CA MET A 137 -4.61 -1.92 19.84
C MET A 137 -5.45 -2.76 20.81
N ALA A 138 -4.99 -3.97 21.17
CA ALA A 138 -5.67 -4.81 22.15
C ALA A 138 -5.83 -4.08 23.50
N ALA A 139 -4.78 -3.43 24.00
CA ALA A 139 -4.84 -2.64 25.23
C ALA A 139 -5.83 -1.45 25.12
N ALA A 140 -5.85 -0.76 23.98
CA ALA A 140 -6.76 0.36 23.73
C ALA A 140 -8.24 -0.08 23.62
N LEU A 141 -8.49 -1.29 23.09
CA LEU A 141 -9.80 -1.92 23.09
C LEU A 141 -10.23 -2.34 24.50
N THR A 142 -9.34 -3.00 25.26
CA THR A 142 -9.61 -3.42 26.65
C THR A 142 -9.95 -2.23 27.56
N SER A 143 -9.24 -1.11 27.41
CA SER A 143 -9.52 0.12 28.17
C SER A 143 -10.77 0.87 27.71
N GLY A 144 -11.34 0.51 26.55
CA GLY A 144 -12.47 1.21 25.94
C GLY A 144 -12.12 2.58 25.36
N HIS A 145 -10.83 2.87 25.16
CA HIS A 145 -10.40 4.08 24.45
C HIS A 145 -10.73 4.00 22.96
N VAL A 146 -10.48 2.84 22.34
CA VAL A 146 -10.91 2.52 20.97
C VAL A 146 -12.26 1.81 21.03
N ALA A 147 -13.26 2.30 20.30
CA ALA A 147 -14.60 1.72 20.31
C ALA A 147 -14.68 0.43 19.48
N GLY A 148 -13.77 0.23 18.53
CA GLY A 148 -13.66 -1.00 17.74
C GLY A 148 -12.65 -0.86 16.61
N ALA A 149 -12.27 -2.00 16.03
CA ALA A 149 -11.29 -2.06 14.95
C ALA A 149 -11.72 -3.03 13.84
N ALA A 150 -11.29 -2.79 12.61
CA ALA A 150 -11.58 -3.67 11.48
C ALA A 150 -10.32 -3.92 10.63
N PHE A 151 -9.82 -5.16 10.65
CA PHE A 151 -8.53 -5.53 10.10
C PHE A 151 -8.72 -6.59 9.00
N ASP A 152 -8.11 -6.34 7.85
CA ASP A 152 -8.02 -7.33 6.77
C ASP A 152 -6.61 -7.92 6.65
N VAL A 153 -5.63 -7.34 7.33
CA VAL A 153 -4.22 -7.67 7.23
C VAL A 153 -3.60 -7.67 8.62
N PHE A 154 -2.62 -8.54 8.83
CA PHE A 154 -2.00 -8.80 10.13
C PHE A 154 -0.47 -8.82 10.01
N GLU A 155 0.25 -8.53 11.08
CA GLU A 155 1.72 -8.54 11.06
C GLU A 155 2.30 -9.91 10.64
N VAL A 156 1.67 -10.99 11.12
CA VAL A 156 2.01 -12.36 10.73
C VAL A 156 0.83 -12.97 9.97
N GLU A 157 1.08 -13.40 8.73
CA GLU A 157 0.11 -14.11 7.90
C GLU A 157 0.69 -15.46 7.44
N PRO A 158 -0.08 -16.57 7.47
CA PRO A 158 -1.50 -16.67 7.85
C PRO A 158 -1.75 -16.41 9.35
N ALA A 159 -2.70 -15.52 9.66
CA ALA A 159 -3.07 -15.18 11.03
C ALA A 159 -4.05 -16.21 11.60
N THR A 160 -3.52 -17.33 12.11
CA THR A 160 -4.33 -18.38 12.75
C THR A 160 -4.60 -18.12 14.23
N ASP A 161 -3.77 -17.29 14.85
CA ASP A 161 -3.93 -16.79 16.22
C ASP A 161 -3.55 -15.32 16.22
N ASN A 162 -4.31 -14.49 16.94
CA ASN A 162 -4.06 -13.06 17.05
C ASN A 162 -4.75 -12.50 18.30
N VAL A 163 -4.07 -11.58 18.99
CA VAL A 163 -4.57 -10.94 20.22
C VAL A 163 -5.89 -10.21 20.02
N LEU A 164 -6.21 -9.80 18.79
CA LEU A 164 -7.44 -9.06 18.45
C LEU A 164 -8.65 -9.97 18.23
N PHE A 165 -8.48 -11.27 18.00
CA PHE A 165 -9.58 -12.17 17.63
C PHE A 165 -10.58 -12.46 18.75
N GLY A 166 -10.22 -12.20 20.00
CA GLY A 166 -11.09 -12.40 21.16
C GLY A 166 -12.08 -11.27 21.43
N PHE A 167 -12.05 -10.17 20.66
CA PHE A 167 -12.85 -8.98 20.91
C PHE A 167 -14.11 -8.93 20.02
N ASP A 168 -15.30 -8.86 20.64
CA ASP A 168 -16.58 -8.67 19.92
C ASP A 168 -16.58 -7.39 19.05
N ASN A 169 -15.90 -6.33 19.47
CA ASN A 169 -15.82 -5.07 18.71
C ASN A 169 -14.67 -5.03 17.70
N VAL A 170 -14.13 -6.20 17.31
CA VAL A 170 -13.15 -6.36 16.23
C VAL A 170 -13.75 -7.15 15.08
N ILE A 171 -13.56 -6.66 13.85
CA ILE A 171 -13.85 -7.40 12.63
C ILE A 171 -12.54 -7.81 11.99
N ALA A 172 -12.35 -9.10 11.75
CA ALA A 172 -11.18 -9.64 11.06
C ALA A 172 -11.59 -10.30 9.74
N THR A 173 -10.85 -10.07 8.66
CA THR A 173 -10.98 -10.80 7.39
C THR A 173 -9.61 -11.28 6.90
N PRO A 174 -9.53 -12.43 6.22
CA PRO A 174 -8.26 -13.05 5.85
C PRO A 174 -7.70 -12.49 4.54
N HIS A 175 -7.26 -11.22 4.55
CA HIS A 175 -6.60 -10.56 3.42
C HIS A 175 -7.39 -10.62 2.11
N LEU A 176 -8.64 -10.16 2.17
CA LEU A 176 -9.61 -10.21 1.06
C LEU A 176 -9.66 -8.94 0.22
N GLY A 177 -8.82 -7.93 0.50
CA GLY A 177 -8.86 -6.62 -0.14
C GLY A 177 -8.91 -6.64 -1.68
N ALA A 178 -8.23 -7.62 -2.30
CA ALA A 178 -8.18 -7.82 -3.75
C ALA A 178 -8.91 -9.11 -4.22
N SER A 179 -9.62 -9.80 -3.32
CA SER A 179 -10.27 -11.08 -3.60
C SER A 179 -11.66 -10.89 -4.22
N THR A 180 -11.70 -10.29 -5.42
CA THR A 180 -12.93 -10.15 -6.23
C THR A 180 -12.68 -10.62 -7.66
N THR A 181 -13.72 -11.14 -8.31
CA THR A 181 -13.64 -11.61 -9.70
C THR A 181 -13.11 -10.52 -10.63
N GLU A 182 -13.59 -9.29 -10.49
CA GLU A 182 -13.21 -8.15 -11.34
C GLU A 182 -11.76 -7.72 -11.10
N ALA A 183 -11.24 -7.84 -9.87
CA ALA A 183 -9.84 -7.53 -9.58
C ALA A 183 -8.92 -8.59 -10.19
N GLN A 184 -9.27 -9.86 -10.04
CA GLN A 184 -8.52 -10.97 -10.63
C GLN A 184 -8.51 -10.91 -12.16
N GLU A 185 -9.65 -10.60 -12.78
CA GLU A 185 -9.75 -10.42 -14.24
C GLU A 185 -8.89 -9.26 -14.74
N LYS A 186 -8.95 -8.09 -14.09
CA LYS A 186 -8.12 -6.93 -14.45
C LYS A 186 -6.64 -7.22 -14.35
N VAL A 187 -6.20 -7.88 -13.28
CA VAL A 187 -4.79 -8.28 -13.10
C VAL A 187 -4.38 -9.26 -14.19
N ALA A 188 -5.21 -10.26 -14.49
CA ALA A 188 -4.92 -11.23 -15.54
C ALA A 188 -4.78 -10.57 -16.92
N LEU A 189 -5.70 -9.67 -17.27
CA LEU A 189 -5.63 -8.90 -18.51
C LEU A 189 -4.37 -8.02 -18.56
N GLN A 190 -4.09 -7.26 -17.51
CA GLN A 190 -2.93 -6.37 -17.44
C GLN A 190 -1.61 -7.14 -17.60
N VAL A 191 -1.47 -8.29 -16.93
CA VAL A 191 -0.27 -9.15 -17.05
C VAL A 191 -0.18 -9.75 -18.45
N ALA A 192 -1.29 -10.22 -19.02
CA ALA A 192 -1.32 -10.78 -20.37
C ALA A 192 -0.93 -9.74 -21.43
N GLU A 193 -1.43 -8.50 -21.31
CA GLU A 193 -1.08 -7.37 -22.18
C GLU A 193 0.41 -7.03 -22.07
N GLN A 194 0.95 -6.91 -20.84
CA GLN A 194 2.38 -6.66 -20.61
C GLN A 194 3.26 -7.76 -21.22
N MET A 195 2.86 -9.02 -21.06
CA MET A 195 3.58 -10.14 -21.67
C MET A 195 3.53 -10.10 -23.20
N SER A 196 2.36 -9.80 -23.77
CA SER A 196 2.18 -9.69 -25.21
C SER A 196 3.02 -8.54 -25.79
N ASP A 197 2.99 -7.37 -25.16
CA ASP A 197 3.77 -6.20 -25.60
C ASP A 197 5.28 -6.46 -25.52
N TYR A 198 5.75 -7.15 -24.48
CA TYR A 198 7.15 -7.55 -24.37
C TYR A 198 7.53 -8.55 -25.48
N LEU A 199 6.78 -9.64 -25.65
CA LEU A 199 7.15 -10.71 -26.58
C LEU A 199 7.05 -10.29 -28.05
N ILE A 200 6.12 -9.40 -28.39
CA ILE A 200 5.89 -8.97 -29.78
C ILE A 200 6.72 -7.72 -30.12
N LYS A 201 6.77 -6.73 -29.22
CA LYS A 201 7.33 -5.40 -29.50
C LYS A 201 8.62 -5.12 -28.73
N GLY A 202 8.95 -5.92 -27.71
CA GLY A 202 10.09 -5.68 -26.81
C GLY A 202 9.82 -4.60 -25.76
N ALA A 203 8.58 -4.11 -25.62
CA ALA A 203 8.24 -3.09 -24.64
C ALA A 203 8.19 -3.68 -23.22
N VAL A 204 8.75 -2.97 -22.25
CA VAL A 204 8.80 -3.36 -20.84
C VAL A 204 8.11 -2.29 -20.02
N THR A 205 7.04 -2.65 -19.32
CA THR A 205 6.34 -1.75 -18.40
C THR A 205 6.04 -2.48 -17.09
N ASN A 206 6.11 -1.76 -15.97
CA ASN A 206 5.88 -2.30 -14.62
C ASN A 206 6.76 -3.51 -14.26
N ALA A 207 7.93 -3.66 -14.89
CA ALA A 207 8.87 -4.71 -14.54
C ALA A 207 9.47 -4.45 -13.16
N LEU A 208 9.50 -5.48 -12.32
CA LEU A 208 10.04 -5.39 -10.96
C LEU A 208 11.56 -5.38 -10.92
N ASN A 209 12.19 -5.84 -11.99
CA ASN A 209 13.63 -6.11 -12.06
C ASN A 209 14.30 -5.48 -13.30
N MET A 210 13.64 -4.51 -13.95
CA MET A 210 14.17 -3.80 -15.11
C MET A 210 13.56 -2.40 -15.26
N ALA A 211 14.35 -1.44 -15.73
CA ALA A 211 13.85 -0.14 -16.16
C ALA A 211 12.76 -0.29 -17.25
N SER A 212 11.78 0.63 -17.24
CA SER A 212 10.73 0.63 -18.26
C SER A 212 11.30 1.04 -19.62
N VAL A 213 10.88 0.33 -20.66
CA VAL A 213 11.29 0.54 -22.05
C VAL A 213 10.05 0.62 -22.92
N SER A 214 9.81 1.75 -23.59
CA SER A 214 8.67 1.85 -24.49
C SER A 214 8.85 1.01 -25.76
N ALA A 215 7.76 0.69 -26.46
CA ALA A 215 7.82 -0.06 -27.72
C ALA A 215 8.63 0.67 -28.81
N GLU A 216 8.62 2.00 -28.80
CA GLU A 216 9.37 2.83 -29.77
C GLU A 216 10.86 2.82 -29.46
N GLU A 217 11.23 2.86 -28.18
CA GLU A 217 12.62 2.85 -27.74
C GLU A 217 13.25 1.45 -27.79
N ALA A 218 12.47 0.38 -27.58
CA ALA A 218 12.95 -1.00 -27.51
C ALA A 218 13.91 -1.39 -28.65
N PRO A 219 13.57 -1.20 -29.95
CA PRO A 219 14.49 -1.55 -31.03
C PRO A 219 15.74 -0.67 -31.08
N ILE A 220 15.66 0.58 -30.63
CA ILE A 220 16.78 1.54 -30.60
C ILE A 220 17.73 1.19 -29.46
N LEU A 221 17.21 0.93 -28.26
CA LEU A 221 17.99 0.66 -27.04
C LEU A 221 18.60 -0.74 -27.03
N LYS A 222 17.97 -1.72 -27.68
CA LYS A 222 18.42 -3.13 -27.70
C LYS A 222 19.92 -3.31 -27.98
N PRO A 223 20.52 -2.74 -29.04
CA PRO A 223 21.97 -2.88 -29.28
C PRO A 223 22.83 -2.23 -28.19
N TYR A 224 22.40 -1.10 -27.61
CA TYR A 224 23.14 -0.42 -26.55
C TYR A 224 23.08 -1.18 -25.22
N MET A 225 21.93 -1.74 -24.89
CA MET A 225 21.75 -2.60 -23.72
C MET A 225 22.60 -3.87 -23.83
N ALA A 226 22.65 -4.49 -25.02
CA ALA A 226 23.51 -5.65 -25.26
C ALA A 226 24.99 -5.30 -25.13
N LEU A 227 25.42 -4.16 -25.68
CA LEU A 227 26.78 -3.68 -25.55
C LEU A 227 27.12 -3.35 -24.09
N GLY A 228 26.26 -2.63 -23.38
CA GLY A 228 26.42 -2.28 -21.98
C GLY A 228 26.61 -3.51 -21.10
N GLY A 229 25.74 -4.53 -21.25
CA GLY A 229 25.88 -5.80 -20.54
C GLY A 229 27.19 -6.53 -20.82
N LEU A 230 27.65 -6.54 -22.09
CA LEU A 230 28.94 -7.15 -22.45
C LEU A 230 30.13 -6.39 -21.87
N LEU A 231 30.10 -5.05 -21.91
CA LEU A 231 31.15 -4.21 -21.33
C LEU A 231 31.21 -4.35 -19.80
N GLY A 232 30.04 -4.37 -19.15
CA GLY A 232 29.92 -4.66 -17.73
C GLY A 232 30.51 -6.02 -17.39
N ALA A 233 30.06 -7.08 -18.06
CA ALA A 233 30.54 -8.44 -17.81
C ALA A 233 32.05 -8.60 -18.06
N PHE A 234 32.59 -7.91 -19.06
CA PHE A 234 34.03 -7.85 -19.29
C PHE A 234 34.75 -7.19 -18.11
N LEU A 235 34.31 -6.00 -17.70
CA LEU A 235 34.90 -5.28 -16.58
C LEU A 235 34.84 -6.08 -15.27
N GLY A 236 33.70 -6.71 -14.97
CA GLY A 236 33.51 -7.47 -13.73
C GLY A 236 34.37 -8.74 -13.63
N GLN A 237 34.83 -9.27 -14.77
CA GLN A 237 35.79 -10.37 -14.80
C GLN A 237 37.24 -9.89 -14.66
N VAL A 238 37.53 -8.67 -15.12
CA VAL A 238 38.88 -8.08 -15.08
C VAL A 238 39.16 -7.43 -13.73
N GLU A 239 38.16 -6.77 -13.16
CA GLU A 239 38.17 -6.05 -11.89
C GLU A 239 37.03 -6.57 -11.02
N SER A 240 37.36 -7.39 -10.03
CA SER A 240 36.38 -8.12 -9.20
C SER A 240 36.32 -7.64 -7.74
N ASP A 241 37.27 -6.80 -7.31
CA ASP A 241 37.39 -6.35 -5.91
C ASP A 241 37.57 -4.82 -5.82
N GLY A 242 36.78 -4.16 -4.98
CA GLY A 242 37.04 -2.77 -4.60
C GLY A 242 36.50 -1.68 -5.53
N VAL A 243 35.55 -1.99 -6.42
CA VAL A 243 34.86 -0.97 -7.23
C VAL A 243 34.02 -0.05 -6.34
N THR A 244 34.43 1.22 -6.23
CA THR A 244 33.72 2.23 -5.42
C THR A 244 32.85 3.16 -6.25
N ALA A 245 33.09 3.25 -7.56
CA ALA A 245 32.31 4.04 -8.49
C ALA A 245 32.39 3.46 -9.91
N VAL A 246 31.30 3.57 -10.66
CA VAL A 246 31.21 3.20 -12.07
C VAL A 246 30.72 4.44 -12.83
N VAL A 247 31.44 4.83 -13.88
CA VAL A 247 31.09 5.97 -14.73
C VAL A 247 30.71 5.43 -16.10
N ILE A 248 29.50 5.74 -16.54
CA ILE A 248 28.96 5.35 -17.86
C ILE A 248 28.70 6.63 -18.64
N GLU A 249 29.46 6.85 -19.70
CA GLU A 249 29.32 8.01 -20.57
C GLU A 249 28.66 7.59 -21.90
N LEU A 250 27.57 8.28 -22.25
CA LEU A 250 26.87 8.11 -23.52
C LEU A 250 27.19 9.30 -24.43
N ASP A 251 27.85 9.05 -25.56
CA ASP A 251 28.28 10.10 -26.50
C ASP A 251 27.70 9.90 -27.91
N GLY A 252 27.73 10.96 -28.70
CA GLY A 252 27.24 10.99 -30.08
C GLY A 252 25.74 10.73 -30.15
N LYS A 253 25.32 9.75 -30.96
CA LYS A 253 23.90 9.40 -31.10
C LYS A 253 23.32 8.76 -29.83
N ALA A 254 24.16 8.23 -28.95
CA ALA A 254 23.72 7.61 -27.71
C ALA A 254 23.33 8.64 -26.65
N SER A 255 23.82 9.89 -26.75
CA SER A 255 23.60 10.92 -25.73
C SER A 255 22.14 11.38 -25.63
N SER A 256 21.32 11.08 -26.64
CA SER A 256 19.88 11.41 -26.69
C SER A 256 18.98 10.23 -26.30
N LEU A 257 19.53 9.09 -25.91
CA LEU A 257 18.76 7.91 -25.51
C LEU A 257 18.31 8.05 -24.06
N ASN A 258 17.25 7.31 -23.69
CA ASN A 258 16.97 7.03 -22.29
C ASN A 258 18.15 6.20 -21.72
N PRO A 259 18.93 6.74 -20.76
CA PRO A 259 20.13 6.07 -20.26
C PRO A 259 19.80 4.93 -19.30
N GLU A 260 18.65 4.94 -18.62
CA GLU A 260 18.36 4.04 -17.50
C GLU A 260 18.47 2.55 -17.89
N PRO A 261 17.89 2.08 -19.01
CA PRO A 261 18.01 0.67 -19.39
C PRO A 261 19.45 0.25 -19.73
N VAL A 262 20.25 1.17 -20.26
CA VAL A 262 21.67 0.92 -20.62
C VAL A 262 22.54 0.88 -19.36
N VAL A 263 22.31 1.80 -18.42
CA VAL A 263 22.99 1.81 -17.12
C VAL A 263 22.68 0.53 -16.35
N ALA A 264 21.40 0.17 -16.23
CA ALA A 264 20.96 -1.00 -15.49
C ALA A 264 21.53 -2.32 -16.06
N THR A 265 21.52 -2.47 -17.39
CA THR A 265 22.11 -3.65 -18.06
C THR A 265 23.63 -3.71 -17.91
N THR A 266 24.31 -2.57 -17.93
CA THR A 266 25.77 -2.49 -17.71
C THR A 266 26.16 -2.88 -16.30
N LEU A 267 25.48 -2.35 -15.28
CA LEU A 267 25.73 -2.69 -13.89
C LEU A 267 25.41 -4.16 -13.59
N ALA A 268 24.33 -4.70 -14.17
CA ALA A 268 24.02 -6.12 -14.05
C ALA A 268 25.11 -7.01 -14.65
N GLY A 269 25.66 -6.64 -15.80
CA GLY A 269 26.83 -7.31 -16.38
C GLY A 269 28.05 -7.24 -15.46
N LEU A 270 28.35 -6.07 -14.91
CA LEU A 270 29.50 -5.83 -14.02
C LEU A 270 29.47 -6.69 -12.77
N LEU A 271 28.31 -6.81 -12.12
CA LEU A 271 28.18 -7.54 -10.86
C LEU A 271 28.01 -9.05 -11.06
N GLY A 272 27.58 -9.49 -12.25
CA GLY A 272 27.26 -10.89 -12.57
C GLY A 272 28.38 -11.91 -12.27
N PRO A 273 29.68 -11.62 -12.50
CA PRO A 273 30.77 -12.53 -12.15
C PRO A 273 30.96 -12.73 -10.64
N ALA A 274 30.57 -11.76 -9.80
CA ALA A 274 30.77 -11.77 -8.35
C ALA A 274 29.51 -12.16 -7.56
N MET A 275 28.34 -12.20 -8.20
CA MET A 275 27.04 -12.43 -7.56
C MET A 275 26.26 -13.53 -8.26
N GLU A 276 25.65 -14.45 -7.49
CA GLU A 276 24.81 -15.54 -8.01
C GLU A 276 23.57 -15.04 -8.78
N SER A 277 23.07 -13.85 -8.46
CA SER A 277 21.96 -13.20 -9.17
C SER A 277 22.05 -11.68 -9.07
N VAL A 278 21.90 -10.98 -10.20
CA VAL A 278 21.85 -9.51 -10.25
C VAL A 278 20.59 -9.08 -10.98
N ASN A 279 19.82 -8.18 -10.35
CA ASN A 279 18.66 -7.53 -10.95
C ASN A 279 19.08 -6.24 -11.68
N MET A 280 18.24 -5.74 -12.59
CA MET A 280 18.48 -4.50 -13.35
C MET A 280 17.68 -3.33 -12.77
N VAL A 281 17.58 -3.26 -11.43
CA VAL A 281 16.93 -2.18 -10.66
C VAL A 281 17.84 -1.77 -9.52
#